data_AF-A0AA96FDZ7-F1
#
_entry.id   AF-A0AA96FDZ7-F1
#
_cell.length_a   1.000
_cell.length_b   1.000
_cell.length_c   1.000
_cell.angle_alpha   90.00
_cell.angle_beta   90.00
_cell.angle_gamma   90.00
#
_symmetry.space_group_name_H-M   'P 1'
#
loop_
_entity.id
_entity.type
_entity.pdbx_description
1 polymer ?
#
loop_
_entity_poly.entity_id
_entity_poly.type
_entity_poly.pdbx_seq_one_letter_code
_entity_poly.pdbx_strand_id
1 'polypeptide(L)' 'MGTTNREWHVAHRMPPKPSEEQRGEWHAAHQEACGCRVPSEKEQALIDAWRAAHSSGG' A
#
# COMPACT_ATOMS: atom_id res chain seq x y z
N MET A 1 -13.91 1.15 10.53
CA MET A 1 -14.37 0.65 9.22
C MET A 1 -14.23 1.81 8.24
N GLY A 2 -13.22 1.77 7.38
CA GLY A 2 -12.98 2.82 6.37
C GLY A 2 -13.86 2.60 5.15
N THR A 3 -14.37 3.68 4.55
CA THR A 3 -15.12 3.64 3.30
C THR A 3 -14.21 3.23 2.15
N THR A 4 -14.53 2.14 1.45
CA THR A 4 -13.79 1.72 0.26
C THR A 4 -13.85 2.81 -0.82
N ASN A 5 -12.70 3.40 -1.15
CA ASN A 5 -12.53 4.24 -2.32
C ASN A 5 -12.50 3.35 -3.58
N ARG A 6 -13.68 3.17 -4.20
CA ARG A 6 -13.85 2.32 -5.38
C ARG A 6 -13.02 2.80 -6.57
N GLU A 7 -12.94 4.11 -6.79
CA GLU A 7 -12.19 4.69 -7.92
C GLU A 7 -10.71 4.38 -7.80
N TRP A 8 -10.15 4.50 -6.58
CA TRP A 8 -8.76 4.16 -6.33
C TRP A 8 -8.48 2.68 -6.63
N HIS A 9 -9.33 1.75 -6.20
CA HIS A 9 -9.16 0.32 -6.49
C HIS A 9 -9.24 -0.03 -7.98
N VAL A 10 -10.05 0.69 -8.75
CA VAL A 10 -10.17 0.46 -10.19
C VAL A 10 -8.91 0.93 -10.91
N ALA A 11 -8.36 2.08 -10.52
CA ALA A 11 -7.15 2.65 -11.10
C ALA A 11 -5.85 1.96 -10.63
N HIS A 12 -5.80 1.55 -9.36
CA HIS A 12 -4.62 0.98 -8.71
C HIS A 12 -4.90 -0.48 -8.32
N ARG A 13 -4.98 -1.36 -9.31
CA ARG A 13 -5.12 -2.79 -9.04
C ARG A 13 -3.76 -3.36 -8.64
N MET A 14 -3.74 -4.15 -7.57
CA MET A 14 -2.55 -4.92 -7.20
C MET A 14 -2.20 -5.87 -8.36
N PRO A 15 -0.93 -5.92 -8.82
CA PRO A 15 -0.48 -6.91 -9.79
C PRO A 15 -0.73 -8.35 -9.29
N PRO A 16 -0.90 -9.34 -10.18
CA PRO A 16 -1.17 -10.73 -9.78
C PRO A 16 0.02 -11.43 -9.10
N LYS A 17 1.25 -10.97 -9.38
CA LYS A 17 2.49 -11.49 -8.77
C LYS A 17 3.40 -10.31 -8.41
N PRO A 18 3.00 -9.47 -7.44
CA PRO A 18 3.77 -8.30 -7.08
C PRO A 18 5.00 -8.74 -6.27
N SER A 19 6.14 -8.11 -6.55
CA SER A 19 7.33 -8.20 -5.71
C SER A 19 7.05 -7.60 -4.33
N GLU A 20 7.94 -7.85 -3.37
CA GLU A 20 7.82 -7.28 -2.01
C GLU A 20 7.82 -5.75 -2.02
N GLU A 21 8.64 -5.14 -2.87
CA GLU A 21 8.68 -3.69 -3.08
C GLU A 21 7.36 -3.16 -3.65
N GLN A 22 6.83 -3.78 -4.73
CA GLN A 22 5.55 -3.38 -5.33
C GLN A 22 4.37 -3.54 -4.36
N ARG A 23 4.42 -4.56 -3.49
CA ARG A 23 3.41 -4.74 -2.43
C ARG A 23 3.50 -3.62 -1.40
N GLY A 24 4.71 -3.27 -0.96
CA GLY A 24 4.95 -2.19 -0.01
C GLY A 24 4.45 -0.85 -0.55
N GLU A 25 4.83 -0.51 -1.79
CA GLU A 25 4.39 0.69 -2.49
C GLU A 25 2.85 0.77 -2.56
N TRP A 26 2.23 -0.28 -3.09
CA TRP A 26 0.78 -0.30 -3.27
C TRP A 26 0.05 -0.18 -1.94
N HIS A 27 0.50 -0.88 -0.89
CA HIS A 27 -0.14 -0.81 0.42
C HIS A 27 0.09 0.52 1.13
N ALA A 28 1.24 1.16 0.95
CA ALA A 28 1.50 2.50 1.47
C ALA A 28 0.48 3.50 0.88
N ALA A 29 0.36 3.54 -0.45
CA ALA A 29 -0.59 4.41 -1.14
C ALA A 29 -2.06 4.07 -0.84
N HIS A 30 -2.38 2.77 -0.70
CA HIS A 30 -3.74 2.31 -0.37
C HIS A 30 -4.22 2.81 0.99
N GLN A 31 -3.35 2.82 2.00
CA GLN A 31 -3.70 3.31 3.34
C GLN A 31 -4.07 4.80 3.32
N GLU A 32 -3.35 5.61 2.55
CA GLU A 32 -3.54 7.06 2.48
C GLU A 32 -4.79 7.43 1.66
N ALA A 33 -5.06 6.70 0.57
CA ALA A 33 -6.14 7.04 -0.35
C ALA A 33 -7.48 6.34 -0.08
N CYS A 34 -7.46 5.17 0.56
CA CYS A 34 -8.63 4.31 0.73
C CYS A 34 -8.83 3.86 2.18
N GLY A 35 -7.81 3.32 2.83
CA GLY A 35 -7.89 2.88 4.23
C GLY A 35 -8.98 1.84 4.52
N CYS A 36 -9.48 1.14 3.50
CA CYS A 36 -10.63 0.24 3.63
C CYS A 36 -10.35 -1.00 4.48
N ARG A 37 -9.07 -1.33 4.67
CA ARG A 37 -8.61 -2.41 5.54
C ARG A 37 -7.35 -2.00 6.28
N VAL A 38 -7.19 -2.58 7.47
CA VAL A 38 -5.92 -2.56 8.20
C VAL A 38 -5.00 -3.59 7.53
N PRO A 39 -3.72 -3.27 7.27
CA PRO A 39 -2.76 -4.27 6.79
C PRO A 39 -2.55 -5.37 7.85
N SER A 40 -2.24 -6.58 7.41
CA SER A 40 -1.63 -7.60 8.26
C SER A 40 -0.21 -7.20 8.68
N GLU A 41 0.34 -7.87 9.68
CA GLU A 41 1.72 -7.61 10.15
C GLU A 41 2.75 -7.74 9.02
N LYS A 42 2.59 -8.74 8.15
CA LYS A 42 3.47 -8.92 6.99
C LYS A 42 3.36 -7.76 5.99
N GLU A 43 2.15 -7.29 5.73
CA GLU A 43 1.94 -6.16 4.83
C GLU A 43 2.46 -4.86 5.43
N GLN A 44 2.30 -4.67 6.74
CA GLN A 44 2.85 -3.52 7.45
C GLN A 44 4.38 -3.49 7.37
N ALA A 45 5.05 -4.62 7.55
CA ALA A 45 6.51 -4.70 7.38
C ALA A 45 6.98 -4.30 5.96
N LEU A 46 6.20 -4.66 4.92
CA LEU A 46 6.51 -4.26 3.54
C LEU A 46 6.31 -2.76 3.31
N ILE A 47 5.26 -2.18 3.90
CA ILE A 47 5.01 -0.73 3.86
C ILE A 47 6.17 0.01 4.53
N ASP A 48 6.59 -0.43 5.72
CA ASP A 48 7.66 0.19 6.48
C ASP A 48 9.00 0.09 5.74
N ALA A 49 9.30 -1.08 5.17
CA ALA A 49 10.49 -1.28 4.34
C ALA A 49 10.49 -0.36 3.11
N TRP A 50 9.35 -0.27 2.40
CA TRP A 50 9.21 0.60 1.23
C TRP A 50 9.38 2.08 1.61
N ARG A 51 8.72 2.52 2.69
CA ARG A 51 8.84 3.88 3.22
C ARG A 51 10.28 4.19 3.62
N ALA A 52 10.95 3.31 4.35
CA ALA A 52 12.34 3.53 4.75
C ALA A 52 13.27 3.67 3.54
N ALA A 53 13.08 2.85 2.50
CA ALA A 53 13.87 2.92 1.26
C ALA A 53 13.62 4.20 0.44
N HIS A 54 12.39 4.73 0.46
CA HIS A 54 11.97 5.88 -0.35
C HIS A 54 11.84 7.19 0.46
N SER A 55 12.17 7.16 1.76
CA SER A 55 12.31 8.34 2.61
C SER A 55 13.64 9.02 2.31
N SER A 56 13.76 9.59 1.12
CA SER A 56 14.87 10.48 0.75
C SER A 56 14.32 11.72 0.06
N GLY A 57 14.13 12.77 0.85
CA GLY A 57 13.67 14.08 0.36
C GLY A 57 13.22 15.02 1.47
N GLY A 58 14.09 15.25 2.46
CA GLY A 58 14.06 16.48 3.25
C GLY A 58 14.95 17.52 2.60
#